data_AF-A0A251SWC1-F1
#
_entry.id   AF-A0A251SWC1-F1
#
_cell.length_a   1.000
_cell.length_b   1.000
_cell.length_c   1.000
_cell.angle_alpha   90.00
_cell.angle_beta   90.00
_cell.angle_gamma   90.00
#
_symmetry.space_group_name_H-M   'P 1'
#
loop_
_entity.id
_entity.type
_entity.pdbx_description
1 polymer ?
#
loop_
_entity_poly.entity_id
_entity_poly.type
_entity_poly.pdbx_seq_one_letter_code
_entity_poly.pdbx_strand_id
1 'polypeptide(L)'
;MKPFNLFMFIFFIFFTFINVLEAKFTSKICKHDKPYIHFPFKVNSFCKHNHTMINFPNYGELGVKTITYDPKKLTLFDPKDCVFEVFLNLDLDRTPFRYYHVVKNYTYWNCSVNLSASFEEVPCLSGATHHVYVVESSLDVHESCEVVKTVLIPFGYSSYVSDDSFGLDLSWDSDGVMDFAEERREFGVQSIIGGLSVVILVLVIVGLGCVKVYCWKKSRISEDEWEKLLGDLETL
;
A
#
# COMPACT_ATOMS: atom_id res chain seq x y z
N MET A 1 -25.05 -38.25 -13.20
CA MET A 1 -25.26 -36.86 -13.66
C MET A 1 -24.43 -36.67 -14.92
N LYS A 2 -25.03 -36.25 -16.05
CA LYS A 2 -24.31 -36.18 -17.34
C LYS A 2 -23.16 -35.16 -17.24
N PRO A 3 -21.97 -35.43 -17.82
CA PRO A 3 -20.79 -34.56 -17.69
C PRO A 3 -21.05 -33.12 -18.18
N PHE A 4 -21.99 -32.95 -19.12
CA PHE A 4 -22.46 -31.65 -19.60
C PHE A 4 -23.09 -30.76 -18.52
N ASN A 5 -23.84 -31.34 -17.57
CA ASN A 5 -24.48 -30.58 -16.49
C ASN A 5 -23.49 -30.13 -15.41
N LEU A 6 -22.39 -30.87 -15.22
CA LEU A 6 -21.35 -30.50 -14.25
C LEU A 6 -20.56 -29.27 -14.74
N PHE A 7 -20.27 -29.22 -16.04
CA PHE A 7 -19.54 -28.10 -16.65
C PHE A 7 -20.31 -26.77 -16.55
N MET A 8 -21.62 -26.79 -16.85
CA MET A 8 -22.48 -25.61 -16.75
C MET A 8 -22.57 -25.10 -15.31
N PHE A 9 -22.59 -25.99 -14.31
CA PHE A 9 -22.64 -25.62 -12.91
C PHE A 9 -21.34 -24.94 -12.44
N ILE A 10 -20.17 -25.45 -12.85
CA ILE A 10 -18.88 -24.84 -12.55
C ILE A 10 -18.76 -23.44 -13.18
N PHE A 11 -19.25 -23.27 -14.42
CA PHE A 11 -19.26 -21.98 -15.10
C PHE A 11 -20.15 -20.96 -14.38
N PHE A 12 -21.32 -21.37 -13.88
CA PHE A 12 -22.20 -20.51 -13.09
C PHE A 12 -21.57 -20.11 -11.74
N ILE A 13 -20.89 -21.03 -11.06
CA ILE A 13 -20.14 -20.72 -9.83
C ILE A 13 -19.02 -19.73 -10.13
N PHE A 14 -18.29 -19.91 -11.23
CA PHE A 14 -17.24 -18.97 -11.62
C PHE A 14 -17.80 -17.58 -11.94
N PHE A 15 -18.87 -17.48 -12.73
CA PHE A 15 -19.51 -16.20 -13.04
C PHE A 15 -20.10 -15.51 -11.81
N THR A 16 -20.76 -16.24 -10.92
CA THR A 16 -21.27 -15.67 -9.67
C THR A 16 -20.12 -15.23 -8.75
N PHE A 17 -19.01 -15.97 -8.73
CA PHE A 17 -17.81 -15.57 -8.00
C PHE A 17 -17.18 -14.29 -8.57
N ILE A 18 -17.09 -14.15 -9.89
CA ILE A 18 -16.61 -12.93 -10.56
C ILE A 18 -17.51 -11.72 -10.25
N ASN A 19 -18.84 -11.87 -10.35
CA ASN A 19 -19.78 -10.80 -10.01
C ASN A 19 -19.74 -10.42 -8.52
N VAL A 20 -19.52 -11.39 -7.62
CA VAL A 20 -19.33 -11.15 -6.18
C VAL A 20 -17.99 -10.47 -5.87
N LEU A 21 -16.95 -10.74 -6.66
CA LEU A 21 -15.68 -10.03 -6.62
C LEU A 21 -15.84 -8.57 -7.07
N GLU A 22 -16.59 -8.33 -8.15
CA GLU A 22 -16.84 -6.99 -8.71
C GLU A 22 -17.66 -6.11 -7.75
N ALA A 23 -18.68 -6.68 -7.10
CA ALA A 23 -19.52 -5.96 -6.13
C ALA A 23 -18.82 -5.65 -4.79
N LYS A 24 -17.72 -6.32 -4.44
CA LYS A 24 -16.90 -6.01 -3.26
C LYS A 24 -15.78 -4.99 -3.52
N PHE A 25 -15.59 -4.58 -4.77
CA PHE A 25 -14.43 -3.79 -5.22
C PHE A 25 -14.77 -2.32 -5.54
N THR A 26 -15.69 -1.69 -4.80
CA THR A 26 -15.91 -0.24 -4.90
C THR A 26 -14.83 0.54 -4.13
N SER A 27 -13.76 0.79 -4.86
CA SER A 27 -12.65 1.71 -4.67
C SER A 27 -13.00 3.16 -4.85
N LYS A 28 -12.67 4.02 -3.89
CA LYS A 28 -12.50 5.44 -4.13
C LYS A 28 -11.11 5.64 -4.74
N ILE A 29 -11.04 5.60 -6.07
CA ILE A 29 -9.86 6.01 -6.83
C ILE A 29 -9.78 7.54 -6.75
N CYS A 30 -8.78 8.08 -6.04
CA CYS A 30 -8.58 9.53 -5.93
C CYS A 30 -7.66 10.08 -7.03
N LYS A 31 -6.95 9.21 -7.76
CA LYS A 31 -6.06 9.59 -8.88
C LYS A 31 -6.09 8.50 -9.96
N HIS A 32 -6.39 8.86 -11.20
CA HIS A 32 -6.53 7.91 -12.31
C HIS A 32 -5.24 7.12 -12.64
N ASP A 33 -4.07 7.67 -12.33
CA ASP A 33 -2.76 7.07 -12.64
C ASP A 33 -2.09 6.34 -11.48
N LYS A 34 -2.75 6.24 -10.31
CA LYS A 34 -2.19 5.53 -9.15
C LYS A 34 -2.86 4.17 -8.94
N PRO A 35 -2.10 3.15 -8.50
CA PRO A 35 -2.65 1.85 -8.21
C PRO A 35 -3.72 1.95 -7.13
N TYR A 36 -4.69 1.07 -7.24
CA TYR A 36 -5.82 1.03 -6.33
C TYR A 36 -5.34 0.68 -4.91
N ILE A 37 -5.72 1.53 -3.96
CA ILE A 37 -5.42 1.33 -2.53
C ILE A 37 -6.53 0.47 -1.93
N HIS A 38 -6.16 -0.74 -1.52
CA HIS A 38 -6.96 -1.69 -0.77
C HIS A 38 -6.29 -1.86 0.58
N PHE A 39 -7.06 -1.68 1.65
CA PHE A 39 -6.63 -2.15 2.95
C PHE A 39 -7.27 -3.53 3.17
N PRO A 40 -6.56 -4.48 3.80
CA PRO A 40 -7.16 -5.77 4.17
C PRO A 40 -8.24 -5.64 5.25
N PHE A 41 -8.42 -4.43 5.80
CA PHE A 41 -9.42 -4.04 6.79
C PHE A 41 -10.10 -2.73 6.38
N LYS A 42 -11.20 -2.42 7.06
CA LYS A 42 -11.91 -1.15 6.85
C LYS A 42 -11.12 0.00 7.46
N VAL A 43 -10.69 0.93 6.61
CA VAL A 43 -10.06 2.20 6.99
C VAL A 43 -10.99 3.34 6.64
N ASN A 44 -11.05 4.37 7.49
CA ASN A 44 -11.77 5.60 7.18
C ASN A 44 -10.97 6.44 6.19
N SER A 45 -11.10 6.14 4.89
CA SER A 45 -10.42 6.86 3.82
C SER A 45 -11.39 7.60 2.89
N PHE A 46 -10.91 8.71 2.33
CA PHE A 46 -11.66 9.56 1.41
C PHE A 46 -10.72 10.30 0.46
N CYS A 47 -11.29 10.88 -0.61
CA CYS A 47 -10.51 11.66 -1.57
C CYS A 47 -10.55 13.14 -1.21
N LYS A 48 -9.37 13.78 -1.20
CA LYS A 48 -9.22 15.23 -1.03
C LYS A 48 -8.11 15.71 -1.95
N HIS A 49 -8.36 16.72 -2.78
CA HIS A 49 -7.38 17.28 -3.73
C HIS A 49 -6.62 16.22 -4.57
N ASN A 50 -7.34 15.24 -5.12
CA ASN A 50 -6.77 14.11 -5.88
C ASN A 50 -5.81 13.18 -5.11
N HIS A 51 -5.82 13.26 -3.78
CA HIS A 51 -5.04 12.44 -2.88
C HIS A 51 -5.99 11.60 -2.01
N THR A 52 -5.60 10.36 -1.75
CA THR A 52 -6.29 9.51 -0.78
C THR A 52 -5.87 9.95 0.61
N MET A 53 -6.83 10.33 1.44
CA MET A 53 -6.64 10.71 2.83
C MET A 53 -7.14 9.62 3.75
N ILE A 54 -6.44 9.40 4.87
CA ILE A 54 -6.85 8.53 5.98
C ILE A 54 -7.11 9.44 7.17
N ASN A 55 -8.27 9.28 7.80
CA ASN A 55 -8.58 9.98 9.04
C ASN A 55 -8.19 9.13 10.25
N PHE A 56 -7.23 9.61 11.04
CA PHE A 56 -6.78 9.01 12.28
C PHE A 56 -7.56 9.59 13.47
N PRO A 57 -8.25 8.76 14.28
CA PRO A 57 -9.19 9.22 15.30
C PRO A 57 -8.68 10.30 16.27
N ASN A 58 -7.40 10.25 16.64
CA ASN A 58 -6.80 11.11 17.67
C ASN A 58 -5.86 12.19 17.10
N TYR A 59 -5.72 12.28 15.78
CA TYR A 59 -4.82 13.25 15.13
C TYR A 59 -5.51 14.04 14.02
N GLY A 60 -6.12 13.35 13.07
CA GLY A 60 -6.75 13.97 11.90
C GLY A 60 -6.32 13.33 10.58
N GLU A 61 -6.30 14.14 9.53
CA GLU A 61 -6.13 13.68 8.15
C GLU A 61 -4.67 13.56 7.76
N LEU A 62 -4.26 12.37 7.32
CA LEU A 62 -2.95 12.13 6.72
C LEU A 62 -3.13 11.61 5.30
N GLY A 63 -2.29 12.07 4.38
CA GLY A 63 -2.39 11.71 2.98
C GLY A 63 -1.58 10.46 2.65
N VAL A 64 -2.07 9.61 1.77
CA VAL A 64 -1.34 8.43 1.30
C VAL A 64 -0.39 8.81 0.17
N LYS A 65 0.91 8.63 0.42
CA LYS A 65 1.97 8.80 -0.58
C LYS A 65 2.06 7.56 -1.46
N THR A 66 2.29 6.40 -0.82
CA THR A 66 2.43 5.08 -1.45
C THR A 66 1.91 3.97 -0.53
N ILE A 67 1.44 2.87 -1.14
CA ILE A 67 1.10 1.64 -0.45
C ILE A 67 1.78 0.47 -1.18
N THR A 68 2.47 -0.39 -0.42
CA THR A 68 3.14 -1.58 -0.93
C THR A 68 2.64 -2.78 -0.14
N TYR A 69 2.01 -3.75 -0.78
CA TYR A 69 1.37 -4.89 -0.09
C TYR A 69 2.35 -5.96 0.39
N ASP A 70 3.52 -6.01 -0.22
CA ASP A 70 4.63 -6.87 0.18
C ASP A 70 5.89 -5.99 0.08
N PRO A 71 6.39 -5.43 1.20
CA PRO A 71 6.31 -5.92 2.59
C PRO A 71 5.26 -5.25 3.50
N LYS A 72 4.05 -4.92 3.02
CA LYS A 72 2.98 -4.23 3.80
C LYS A 72 3.39 -2.86 4.36
N LYS A 73 3.87 -1.98 3.49
CA LYS A 73 4.34 -0.62 3.83
C LYS A 73 3.36 0.44 3.36
N LEU A 74 2.93 1.32 4.26
CA LEU A 74 2.06 2.46 4.01
C LEU A 74 2.88 3.72 4.29
N THR A 75 3.23 4.46 3.25
CA THR A 75 3.92 5.74 3.41
C THR A 75 2.89 6.84 3.36
N LEU A 76 2.83 7.63 4.43
CA LEU A 76 1.96 8.79 4.55
C LEU A 76 2.75 10.07 4.37
N PHE A 77 2.06 11.11 3.92
CA PHE A 77 2.55 12.48 3.93
C PHE A 77 1.63 13.33 4.82
N ASP A 78 2.23 14.32 5.49
CA ASP A 78 1.51 15.30 6.29
C ASP A 78 1.15 16.51 5.41
N PRO A 79 -0.13 16.89 5.26
CA PRO A 79 -0.52 18.11 4.55
C PRO A 79 0.05 19.41 5.13
N LYS A 80 0.45 19.43 6.41
CA LYS A 80 1.08 20.58 7.06
C LYS A 80 2.60 20.62 6.90
N ASP A 81 3.20 19.60 6.30
CA ASP A 81 4.65 19.48 6.13
C ASP A 81 5.42 19.49 7.47
N CYS A 82 4.84 18.89 8.52
CA CYS A 82 5.42 18.81 9.85
C CYS A 82 5.27 17.41 10.46
N VAL A 83 5.98 16.43 9.89
CA VAL A 83 5.92 15.01 10.30
C VAL A 83 6.22 14.83 11.80
N PHE A 84 7.08 15.65 12.39
CA PHE A 84 7.36 15.58 13.82
C PHE A 84 6.22 16.11 14.70
N GLU A 85 5.33 16.98 14.20
CA GLU A 85 4.04 17.27 14.86
C GLU A 85 3.12 16.05 14.80
N VAL A 86 3.15 15.29 13.70
CA VAL A 86 2.40 14.04 13.58
C VAL A 86 2.87 13.04 14.61
N PHE A 87 4.17 12.74 14.66
CA PHE A 87 4.76 11.82 15.63
C PHE A 87 4.46 12.18 17.09
N LEU A 88 4.41 13.48 17.40
CA LEU A 88 4.09 13.97 18.75
C LEU A 88 2.66 13.62 19.18
N ASN A 89 1.71 13.63 18.23
CA ASN A 89 0.27 13.65 18.50
C ASN A 89 -0.48 12.41 17.99
N LEU A 90 0.10 11.64 17.07
CA LEU A 90 -0.51 10.46 16.48
C LEU A 90 -0.54 9.31 17.49
N ASP A 91 -1.74 8.77 17.71
CA ASP A 91 -1.97 7.58 18.51
C ASP A 91 -2.40 6.43 17.59
N LEU A 92 -1.60 5.37 17.58
CA LEU A 92 -1.80 4.18 16.77
C LEU A 92 -2.48 3.04 17.54
N ASP A 93 -2.65 3.12 18.86
CA ASP A 93 -3.08 2.01 19.71
C ASP A 93 -4.47 1.49 19.35
N ARG A 94 -5.33 2.38 18.85
CA ARG A 94 -6.70 2.06 18.42
C ARG A 94 -6.83 1.90 16.91
N THR A 95 -5.70 1.76 16.22
CA THR A 95 -5.64 1.60 14.78
C THR A 95 -5.04 0.24 14.43
N PRO A 96 -5.32 -0.29 13.23
CA PRO A 96 -4.65 -1.50 12.74
C PRO A 96 -3.21 -1.23 12.28
N PHE A 97 -2.70 -0.01 12.43
CA PHE A 97 -1.38 0.39 11.98
C PHE A 97 -0.37 0.35 13.12
N ARG A 98 0.88 0.07 12.77
CA ARG A 98 2.06 0.26 13.64
C ARG A 98 3.16 0.93 12.84
N TYR A 99 4.17 1.50 13.52
CA TYR A 99 5.35 2.00 12.81
C TYR A 99 6.03 0.87 12.05
N TYR A 100 6.39 1.16 10.80
CA TYR A 100 7.09 0.20 9.94
C TYR A 100 8.53 -0.07 10.43
N HIS A 101 9.18 0.98 10.93
CA HIS A 101 10.55 0.94 11.44
C HIS A 101 10.59 0.72 12.97
N VAL A 102 11.73 0.24 13.47
CA VAL A 102 11.99 0.07 14.92
C VAL A 102 11.82 1.41 15.64
N VAL A 103 11.05 1.44 16.72
CA VAL A 103 10.82 2.64 17.53
C VAL A 103 11.70 2.70 18.77
N LYS A 104 12.05 3.91 19.18
CA LYS A 104 12.73 4.23 20.44
C LYS A 104 12.01 5.37 21.14
N ASN A 105 12.33 5.57 22.42
CA ASN A 105 11.84 6.71 23.18
C ASN A 105 12.60 7.97 22.75
N TYR A 106 11.86 8.93 22.22
CA TYR A 106 12.33 10.29 21.98
C TYR A 106 11.52 11.27 22.82
N THR A 107 12.22 12.27 23.35
CA THR A 107 11.64 13.35 24.15
C THR A 107 11.66 14.64 23.35
N TYR A 108 10.53 15.32 23.32
CA TYR A 108 10.39 16.64 22.75
C TYR A 108 10.76 17.68 23.82
N TRP A 109 11.77 18.48 23.54
CA TRP A 109 12.18 19.60 24.38
C TRP A 109 11.71 20.91 23.78
N ASN A 110 11.22 21.82 24.62
CA ASN A 110 10.93 23.20 24.25
C ASN A 110 11.86 24.13 25.03
N CYS A 111 12.75 24.81 24.32
CA CYS A 111 13.80 25.62 24.91
C CYS A 111 13.58 27.11 24.64
N SER A 112 13.94 27.94 25.61
CA SER A 112 13.88 29.40 25.49
C SER A 112 15.03 30.01 24.67
N VAL A 113 16.09 29.23 24.44
CA VAL A 113 17.27 29.61 23.68
C VAL A 113 17.63 28.50 22.69
N ASN A 114 18.28 28.88 21.60
CA ASN A 114 18.83 27.92 20.66
C ASN A 114 20.02 27.18 21.32
N LEU A 115 19.96 25.85 21.30
CA LEU A 115 21.00 24.97 21.81
C LEU A 115 22.22 24.95 20.87
N SER A 116 23.30 24.30 21.30
CA SER A 116 24.53 24.18 20.51
C SER A 116 24.27 23.54 19.14
N ALA A 117 25.19 23.75 18.19
CA ALA A 117 25.12 23.18 16.84
C ALA A 117 25.03 21.64 16.77
N SER A 118 25.14 20.94 17.91
CA SER A 118 24.93 19.49 18.00
C SER A 118 23.45 19.09 18.04
N PHE A 119 22.55 20.04 18.32
CA PHE A 119 21.11 19.81 18.33
C PHE A 119 20.46 20.53 17.17
N GLU A 120 19.66 19.81 16.41
CA GLU A 120 18.93 20.36 15.28
C GLU A 120 17.48 20.63 15.69
N GLU A 121 17.06 21.90 15.60
CA GLU A 121 15.69 22.29 15.93
C GLU A 121 14.72 21.83 14.85
N VAL A 122 13.50 21.47 15.24
CA VAL A 122 12.39 21.14 14.33
C VAL A 122 11.75 22.45 13.87
N PRO A 123 11.95 22.91 12.62
CA PRO A 123 11.57 24.26 12.22
C PRO A 123 10.06 24.51 12.28
N CYS A 124 9.25 23.52 11.92
CA CYS A 124 7.79 23.63 11.92
C CYS A 124 7.15 23.62 13.32
N LEU A 125 7.89 23.21 14.35
CA LEU A 125 7.48 23.27 15.76
C LEU A 125 8.17 24.41 16.53
N SER A 126 9.13 25.09 15.90
CA SER A 126 9.92 26.17 16.49
C SER A 126 9.42 27.53 16.01
N GLY A 127 9.81 28.58 16.71
CA GLY A 127 9.46 29.95 16.38
C GLY A 127 10.50 30.95 16.88
N ALA A 128 10.13 32.24 16.90
CA ALA A 128 11.08 33.30 17.23
C ALA A 128 11.57 33.29 18.69
N THR A 129 10.79 32.70 19.61
CA THR A 129 11.06 32.71 21.06
C THR A 129 11.01 31.33 21.70
N HIS A 130 10.91 30.28 20.88
CA HIS A 130 10.83 28.90 21.36
C HIS A 130 11.50 27.98 20.34
N HIS A 131 12.32 27.06 20.82
CA HIS A 131 13.12 26.17 20.00
C HIS A 131 12.79 24.73 20.39
N VAL A 132 12.25 23.95 19.45
CA VAL A 132 11.79 22.59 19.72
C VAL A 132 12.79 21.59 19.18
N TYR A 133 13.19 20.65 20.03
CA TYR A 133 14.13 19.58 19.68
C TYR A 133 13.51 18.21 19.93
N VAL A 134 13.90 17.22 19.13
CA VAL A 134 13.49 15.82 19.30
C VAL A 134 14.74 14.99 19.54
N VAL A 135 14.94 14.60 20.79
CA VAL A 135 16.19 13.98 21.26
C VAL A 135 15.93 12.63 21.90
N GLU A 136 16.93 11.75 21.90
CA GLU A 136 16.80 10.46 22.58
C GLU A 136 16.54 10.67 24.07
N SER A 137 15.56 9.95 24.64
CA SER A 137 15.15 10.13 26.04
C SER A 137 16.22 9.74 27.07
N SER A 138 17.36 9.19 26.64
CA SER A 138 18.52 8.89 27.48
C SER A 138 19.36 10.13 27.82
N LEU A 139 19.15 11.25 27.13
CA LEU A 139 19.87 12.50 27.37
C LEU A 139 19.22 13.31 28.51
N ASP A 140 20.07 13.92 29.34
CA ASP A 140 19.64 14.83 30.39
C ASP A 140 19.09 16.12 29.80
N VAL A 141 17.95 16.58 30.33
CA VAL A 141 17.28 17.80 29.86
C VAL A 141 18.15 19.01 30.15
N HIS A 142 18.40 19.82 29.12
CA HIS A 142 19.18 21.05 29.26
C HIS A 142 18.44 22.09 30.12
N GLU A 143 19.18 22.88 30.92
CA GLU A 143 18.61 23.81 31.92
C GLU A 143 17.64 24.86 31.33
N SER A 144 17.83 25.21 30.06
CA SER A 144 16.98 26.19 29.35
C SER A 144 15.74 25.59 28.68
N CYS A 145 15.50 24.28 28.88
CA CYS A 145 14.48 23.51 28.18
C CYS A 145 13.50 22.85 29.14
N GLU A 146 12.26 22.70 28.66
CA GLU A 146 11.21 21.95 29.34
C GLU A 146 10.80 20.74 28.50
N VAL A 147 10.44 19.64 29.17
CA VAL A 147 9.93 18.44 28.51
C VAL A 147 8.48 18.67 28.10
N VAL A 148 8.21 18.56 26.80
CA VAL A 148 6.86 18.62 26.23
C VAL A 148 6.18 17.27 26.35
N LYS A 149 6.80 16.23 25.78
CA LYS A 149 6.26 14.86 25.75
C LYS A 149 7.35 13.86 25.36
N THR A 150 7.21 12.62 25.83
CA THR A 150 7.99 11.47 25.35
C THR A 150 7.09 10.58 24.50
N VAL A 151 7.57 10.17 23.31
CA VAL A 151 6.85 9.33 22.36
C VAL A 151 7.76 8.23 21.80
N LEU A 152 7.15 7.12 21.39
CA LEU A 152 7.82 6.02 20.70
C LEU A 152 7.79 6.26 19.20
N ILE A 153 8.93 6.64 18.62
CA ILE A 153 9.05 7.02 17.20
C ILE A 153 10.32 6.41 16.60
N PRO A 154 10.40 6.25 15.27
CA PRO A 154 11.49 5.49 14.66
C PRO A 154 12.84 6.19 14.62
N PHE A 155 12.86 7.53 14.67
CA PHE A 155 14.09 8.33 14.59
C PHE A 155 13.89 9.74 15.18
N GLY A 156 15.00 10.36 15.56
CA GLY A 156 15.05 11.78 15.96
C GLY A 156 15.01 12.72 14.76
N TYR A 157 14.90 14.02 15.03
CA TYR A 157 14.88 15.01 13.96
C TYR A 157 16.25 15.12 13.26
N SER A 158 16.23 15.22 11.93
CA SER A 158 17.37 15.62 11.12
C SER A 158 16.89 16.22 9.80
N SER A 159 17.52 17.30 9.34
CA SER A 159 17.22 17.93 8.02
C SER A 159 17.37 16.98 6.84
N TYR A 160 18.22 15.96 6.96
CA TYR A 160 18.40 14.95 5.90
C TYR A 160 17.26 13.92 5.84
N VAL A 161 16.51 13.78 6.93
CA VAL A 161 15.45 12.78 7.09
C VAL A 161 14.07 13.43 6.88
N SER A 162 13.97 14.75 7.02
CA SER A 162 12.78 15.55 6.75
C SER A 162 12.48 15.75 5.26
N ASP A 163 13.34 15.30 4.35
CA ASP A 163 13.17 15.41 2.89
C ASP A 163 12.21 14.37 2.29
N ASP A 164 11.34 13.80 3.13
CA ASP A 164 10.28 12.88 2.72
C ASP A 164 10.77 11.48 2.28
N SER A 165 12.05 11.17 2.51
CA SER A 165 12.71 9.88 2.18
C SER A 165 12.47 8.76 3.20
N PHE A 166 12.43 9.10 4.49
CA PHE A 166 12.24 8.14 5.61
C PHE A 166 10.85 8.21 6.26
N GLY A 167 9.95 9.04 5.71
CA GLY A 167 8.76 9.66 6.32
C GLY A 167 7.84 8.85 7.26
N LEU A 168 6.55 9.13 7.21
CA LEU A 168 5.58 8.51 8.12
C LEU A 168 5.17 7.13 7.59
N ASP A 169 6.06 6.16 7.79
CA ASP A 169 5.90 4.78 7.34
C ASP A 169 5.22 3.92 8.40
N LEU A 170 4.08 3.35 8.03
CA LEU A 170 3.30 2.43 8.85
C LEU A 170 3.22 1.05 8.20
N SER A 171 3.09 0.01 9.02
CA SER A 171 2.75 -1.35 8.61
C SER A 171 1.37 -1.74 9.13
N TRP A 172 0.78 -2.76 8.52
CA TRP A 172 -0.48 -3.35 8.94
C TRP A 172 -0.38 -4.88 8.99
N ASP A 173 0.31 -5.39 10.00
CA ASP A 173 0.20 -6.79 10.39
C ASP A 173 0.57 -6.99 11.86
N SER A 174 0.04 -8.05 12.47
CA SER A 174 0.28 -8.37 13.88
C SER A 174 1.67 -8.94 14.16
N ASP A 175 2.37 -9.36 13.11
CA ASP A 175 3.61 -10.11 13.22
C ASP A 175 4.75 -9.09 13.21
N GLY A 176 5.36 -8.94 14.39
CA GLY A 176 6.21 -7.81 14.76
C GLY A 176 7.30 -7.48 13.74
N VAL A 177 7.62 -6.18 13.68
CA VAL A 177 8.88 -5.57 13.23
C VAL A 177 9.73 -6.55 12.41
N MET A 178 9.64 -6.46 11.08
CA MET A 178 10.61 -7.14 10.24
C MET A 178 11.97 -6.46 10.49
N ASP A 179 12.79 -7.08 11.33
CA ASP A 179 14.22 -6.82 11.34
C ASP A 179 14.72 -6.97 9.91
N PHE A 180 15.32 -5.92 9.35
CA PHE A 180 16.16 -6.05 8.16
C PHE A 180 17.46 -6.76 8.57
N ALA A 181 17.35 -8.02 8.99
CA ALA A 181 18.43 -8.96 8.82
C ALA A 181 18.41 -9.37 7.35
N GLU A 182 19.47 -9.04 6.61
CA GLU A 182 19.71 -9.57 5.28
C GLU A 182 19.91 -11.09 5.37
N GLU A 183 18.80 -11.82 5.43
CA GLU A 183 18.78 -13.27 5.43
C GLU A 183 18.49 -13.72 4.00
N ARG A 184 19.55 -14.06 3.26
CA ARG A 184 19.44 -14.90 2.07
C ARG A 184 18.79 -16.24 2.47
N ARG A 185 17.47 -16.33 2.39
CA ARG A 185 16.79 -17.63 2.38
C ARG A 185 16.78 -18.17 0.96
N GLU A 186 17.75 -19.05 0.71
CA GLU A 186 17.60 -20.08 -0.31
C GLU A 186 16.32 -20.88 -0.01
N PHE A 187 15.31 -20.72 -0.86
CA PHE A 187 14.08 -21.49 -0.77
C PHE A 187 14.35 -22.91 -1.28
N GLY A 188 14.63 -23.83 -0.35
CA GLY A 188 14.67 -25.26 -0.61
C GLY A 188 13.27 -25.77 -0.98
N VAL A 189 12.99 -25.86 -2.27
CA VAL A 189 11.79 -26.56 -2.78
C VAL A 189 12.01 -28.06 -2.56
N GLN A 190 11.51 -28.59 -1.45
CA GLN A 190 11.37 -30.03 -1.31
C GLN A 190 10.19 -30.51 -2.17
N SER A 191 10.52 -31.45 -3.04
CA SER A 191 9.76 -31.90 -4.20
C SER A 191 8.41 -32.54 -3.84
N ILE A 192 7.30 -31.88 -4.22
CA ILE A 192 6.01 -32.52 -4.55
C ILE A 192 5.43 -31.86 -5.82
N ILE A 193 6.27 -31.63 -6.84
CA ILE A 193 5.89 -30.96 -8.10
C ILE A 193 6.31 -31.86 -9.27
N GLY A 194 5.67 -33.02 -9.40
CA GLY A 194 5.86 -33.91 -10.55
C GLY A 194 4.59 -34.11 -11.39
N GLY A 195 3.42 -34.18 -10.75
CA GLY A 195 2.16 -34.53 -11.42
C GLY A 195 1.24 -33.36 -11.76
N LEU A 196 1.06 -32.42 -10.84
CA LEU A 196 0.07 -31.34 -11.00
C LEU A 196 0.51 -30.27 -12.02
N SER A 197 1.80 -29.94 -12.06
CA SER A 197 2.34 -28.96 -13.00
C SER A 197 2.14 -29.40 -14.46
N VAL A 198 2.37 -30.68 -14.75
CA VAL A 198 2.21 -31.22 -16.12
C VAL A 198 0.74 -31.23 -16.54
N VAL A 199 -0.19 -31.59 -15.65
CA VAL A 199 -1.62 -31.57 -15.96
C VAL A 199 -2.10 -30.14 -16.24
N ILE A 200 -1.67 -29.16 -15.44
CA ILE A 200 -2.02 -27.75 -15.66
C ILE A 200 -1.42 -27.24 -16.98
N LEU A 201 -0.16 -27.57 -17.28
CA LEU A 201 0.47 -27.20 -18.54
C LEU A 201 -0.23 -27.82 -19.75
N VAL A 202 -0.63 -29.09 -19.67
CA VAL A 202 -1.40 -29.76 -20.73
C VAL A 202 -2.75 -29.08 -20.94
N LEU A 203 -3.47 -28.74 -19.86
CA LEU A 203 -4.75 -28.04 -19.97
C LEU A 203 -4.61 -26.63 -20.57
N VAL A 204 -3.55 -25.90 -20.22
CA VAL A 204 -3.25 -24.58 -20.81
C VAL A 204 -2.90 -24.70 -22.30
N ILE A 205 -2.07 -25.67 -22.68
CA ILE A 205 -1.68 -25.90 -24.09
C ILE A 205 -2.91 -26.30 -24.92
N VAL A 206 -3.75 -27.21 -24.41
CA VAL A 206 -4.99 -27.61 -25.07
C VAL A 206 -5.95 -26.42 -25.17
N GLY A 207 -6.10 -25.64 -24.10
CA GLY A 207 -6.92 -24.43 -24.09
C GLY A 207 -6.46 -23.40 -25.13
N LEU A 208 -5.17 -23.11 -25.20
CA LEU A 208 -4.57 -22.20 -26.19
C LEU A 208 -4.73 -22.74 -27.62
N GLY A 209 -4.59 -24.06 -27.81
CA GLY A 209 -4.84 -24.73 -29.09
C GLY A 209 -6.31 -24.60 -29.53
N CYS A 210 -7.25 -24.83 -28.62
CA CYS A 210 -8.68 -24.66 -28.87
C CYS A 210 -9.03 -23.20 -29.19
N VAL A 211 -8.44 -22.23 -28.48
CA VAL A 211 -8.62 -20.79 -28.77
C VAL A 211 -8.08 -20.44 -30.16
N LYS A 212 -6.89 -20.94 -30.53
CA LYS A 212 -6.36 -20.73 -31.90
C LYS A 212 -7.27 -21.32 -32.96
N VAL A 213 -7.74 -22.57 -32.78
CA VAL A 213 -8.65 -23.22 -33.74
C VAL A 213 -9.98 -22.47 -33.83
N TYR A 214 -10.52 -22.02 -32.70
CA TYR A 214 -11.75 -21.23 -32.65
C TYR A 214 -11.59 -19.88 -33.36
N CYS A 215 -10.54 -19.12 -33.05
CA CYS A 215 -10.24 -17.85 -33.71
C CYS A 215 -10.00 -18.03 -35.22
N TRP A 216 -9.30 -19.10 -35.61
CA TRP A 216 -9.04 -19.41 -37.01
C TRP A 216 -10.32 -19.81 -37.77
N LYS A 217 -11.21 -20.57 -37.13
CA LYS A 217 -12.52 -20.91 -37.68
C LYS A 217 -13.43 -19.68 -37.78
N LYS A 218 -13.40 -18.79 -36.78
CA LYS A 218 -14.16 -17.54 -36.79
C LYS A 218 -13.66 -16.57 -37.88
N SER A 219 -12.35 -16.51 -38.11
CA SER A 219 -11.77 -15.71 -39.19
C SER A 219 -12.25 -16.17 -40.56
N ARG A 220 -12.27 -17.49 -40.82
CA ARG A 220 -12.77 -18.03 -42.09
C ARG A 220 -14.27 -17.79 -42.29
N ILE A 221 -15.08 -17.95 -41.25
CA ILE A 221 -16.54 -17.69 -41.33
C ILE A 221 -16.81 -16.20 -41.63
N SER A 222 -16.02 -15.29 -41.06
CA SER A 222 -16.14 -13.86 -41.38
C SER A 222 -15.77 -13.56 -42.82
N GLU A 223 -14.74 -14.20 -43.38
CA GLU A 223 -14.29 -13.98 -44.75
C GLU A 223 -15.33 -14.48 -45.78
N ASP A 224 -15.91 -15.66 -45.54
CA ASP A 224 -17.01 -16.22 -46.34
C ASP A 224 -18.29 -15.33 -46.28
N GLU A 225 -18.54 -14.63 -45.17
CA GLU A 225 -19.68 -13.72 -45.00
C GLU A 225 -19.48 -12.40 -45.75
N TRP A 226 -18.25 -11.86 -45.77
CA TRP A 226 -17.91 -10.66 -46.52
C TRP A 226 -17.93 -10.86 -48.05
N GLU A 227 -17.48 -12.01 -48.55
CA GLU A 227 -17.54 -12.30 -49.99
C GLU A 227 -18.99 -12.44 -50.48
N LYS A 228 -19.88 -12.98 -49.65
CA LYS A 228 -21.30 -13.11 -49.97
C LYS A 228 -22.00 -11.75 -50.02
N LEU A 229 -21.69 -10.85 -49.09
CA LEU A 229 -22.21 -9.48 -49.07
C LEU A 229 -21.67 -8.62 -50.24
N LEU A 230 -20.43 -8.85 -50.68
CA LEU A 230 -19.85 -8.20 -51.85
C LEU A 230 -20.55 -8.64 -53.15
N GLY A 231 -20.87 -9.93 -53.30
CA GLY A 231 -21.61 -10.44 -54.46
C GLY A 231 -23.05 -9.93 -54.55
N ASP A 232 -23.71 -9.74 -53.42
CA ASP A 232 -25.08 -9.18 -53.36
C ASP A 232 -25.10 -7.66 -53.68
N LEU A 233 -23.98 -6.95 -53.52
CA LEU A 233 -23.87 -5.51 -53.83
C LEU A 233 -23.57 -5.22 -55.31
N GLU A 234 -22.90 -6.13 -56.02
CA GLU A 234 -22.58 -5.99 -57.45
C GLU A 234 -23.75 -6.36 -58.38
N THR A 235 -24.83 -6.93 -57.84
CA THR A 235 -26.01 -7.37 -58.61
C THR A 235 -27.19 -6.39 -58.57
N LEU A 236 -26.99 -5.17 -58.06
CA LEU A 236 -28.00 -4.13 -57.89
C LEU A 236 -27.77 -2.92 -58.81
#